data_AF-G8C3Z5-F1
#
_entry.id   AF-G8C3Z5-F1
#
_cell.length_a   1.000
_cell.length_b   1.000
_cell.length_c   1.000
_cell.angle_alpha   90.00
_cell.angle_beta   90.00
_cell.angle_gamma   90.00
#
_symmetry.space_group_name_H-M   'P 1'
#
loop_
_entity.id
_entity.type
_entity.pdbx_description
1 polymer ?
#
loop_
_entity_poly.entity_id
_entity_poly.type
_entity_poly.pdbx_seq_one_letter_code
_entity_poly.pdbx_strand_id
1 'polypeptide(L)'
;MRRNLCPKKENEKDATKLSRKEQQRRNKAIIEMAERAIYKLCVLNMRNNYTELFVDQLLQYWDVYAKEVRFALNSLLEHEKKFLEDCFMRKLTYDKMFISRSTYYRSLVKYSKKFLSLFDYELYHKYLSTIYNSIFDSDEMPPTSST
;
A
#
# COMPACT_ATOMS: atom_id res chain seq x y z
N MET A 1 15.72 26.43 51.97
CA MET A 1 16.00 26.51 50.52
C MET A 1 15.27 25.38 49.81
N ARG A 2 14.15 25.67 49.13
CA ARG A 2 13.41 24.67 48.33
C ARG A 2 14.10 24.56 46.96
N ARG A 3 14.58 23.37 46.58
CA ARG A 3 15.08 23.09 45.24
C ARG A 3 13.88 23.00 44.29
N ASN A 4 13.73 23.97 43.40
CA ASN A 4 12.84 23.85 42.24
C ASN A 4 13.46 22.84 41.27
N LEU A 5 13.00 21.59 41.34
CA LEU A 5 13.27 20.55 40.34
C LEU A 5 12.51 20.93 39.05
N CYS A 6 13.28 21.19 38.00
CA CYS A 6 12.81 21.70 36.71
C CYS A 6 11.94 20.65 35.97
N PRO A 7 10.64 20.88 35.71
CA PRO A 7 9.74 19.94 35.03
C PRO A 7 10.03 19.74 33.52
N LYS A 8 10.99 20.48 32.96
CA LYS A 8 11.20 20.57 31.50
C LYS A 8 11.70 19.26 30.86
N LYS A 9 12.44 18.41 31.59
CA LYS A 9 13.09 17.21 31.02
C LYS A 9 12.16 16.01 30.78
N GLU A 10 11.01 15.94 31.43
CA GLU A 10 10.03 14.85 31.25
C GLU A 10 9.14 15.10 30.04
N ASN A 11 8.60 16.32 29.91
CA ASN A 11 7.76 16.72 28.77
C ASN A 11 8.47 16.58 27.41
N GLU A 12 9.78 16.85 27.34
CA GLU A 12 10.57 16.77 26.11
C GLU A 12 10.86 15.31 25.67
N LYS A 13 11.05 14.40 26.63
CA LYS A 13 11.22 12.97 26.35
C LYS A 13 9.93 12.33 25.83
N ASP A 14 8.78 12.76 26.36
CA ASP A 14 7.49 12.21 25.96
C ASP A 14 7.04 12.74 24.59
N ALA A 15 7.29 14.02 24.28
CA ALA A 15 7.12 14.56 22.92
C ALA A 15 7.99 13.83 21.89
N THR A 16 9.24 13.53 22.23
CA THR A 16 10.17 12.79 21.35
C THR A 16 9.72 11.35 21.12
N LYS A 17 9.21 10.67 22.16
CA LYS A 17 8.64 9.31 22.02
C LYS A 17 7.37 9.30 21.18
N LEU A 18 6.49 10.28 21.37
CA LEU A 18 5.25 10.42 20.59
C LEU A 18 5.57 10.60 19.10
N SER A 19 6.50 11.51 18.78
CA SER A 19 6.98 11.75 17.41
C SER A 19 7.57 10.49 16.76
N ARG A 20 8.37 9.71 17.49
CA ARG A 20 8.92 8.43 17.00
C ARG A 20 7.82 7.40 16.71
N LYS A 21 6.83 7.28 17.61
CA LYS A 21 5.71 6.34 17.46
C LYS A 21 4.84 6.71 16.24
N GLU A 22 4.62 8.00 16.02
CA GLU A 22 3.88 8.49 14.85
C GLU A 22 4.65 8.21 13.54
N GLN A 23 5.96 8.47 13.53
CA GLN A 23 6.80 8.15 12.37
C GLN A 23 6.78 6.65 12.06
N GLN A 24 6.80 5.79 13.08
CA GLN A 24 6.68 4.34 12.90
C GLN A 24 5.33 3.94 12.30
N ARG A 25 4.22 4.56 12.73
CA ARG A 25 2.89 4.33 12.15
C ARG A 25 2.85 4.72 10.68
N ARG A 26 3.37 5.91 10.34
CA ARG A 26 3.45 6.38 8.95
C ARG A 26 4.29 5.45 8.08
N ASN A 27 5.47 5.05 8.57
CA ASN A 27 6.34 4.11 7.86
C ASN A 27 5.66 2.75 7.64
N LYS A 28 4.93 2.24 8.64
CA LYS A 28 4.17 0.99 8.52
C LYS A 28 3.08 1.11 7.46
N ALA A 29 2.29 2.18 7.47
CA ALA A 29 1.23 2.41 6.48
C ALA A 29 1.78 2.44 5.04
N ILE A 30 2.91 3.10 4.82
CA ILE A 30 3.59 3.15 3.51
C ILE A 30 3.99 1.74 3.04
N ILE A 31 4.58 0.94 3.93
CA ILE A 31 4.96 -0.44 3.60
C ILE A 31 3.72 -1.25 3.23
N GLU A 32 2.67 -1.18 4.04
CA GLU A 32 1.42 -1.92 3.81
C GLU A 32 0.71 -1.51 2.52
N MET A 33 0.71 -0.22 2.18
CA MET A 33 0.15 0.27 0.92
C MET A 33 0.95 -0.27 -0.28
N ALA A 34 2.27 -0.18 -0.24
CA ALA A 34 3.13 -0.70 -1.31
C ALA A 34 2.98 -2.23 -1.45
N GLU A 35 2.97 -2.95 -0.34
CA GLU A 35 2.75 -4.40 -0.31
C GLU A 35 1.41 -4.77 -0.94
N ARG A 36 0.32 -4.11 -0.53
CA ARG A 36 -1.01 -4.34 -1.10
C ARG A 36 -1.06 -4.02 -2.58
N ALA A 37 -0.37 -2.96 -3.02
CA ALA A 37 -0.35 -2.55 -4.41
C ALA A 37 0.26 -3.65 -5.30
N ILE A 38 1.43 -4.14 -4.87
CA ILE A 38 2.23 -5.16 -5.56
C ILE A 38 1.55 -6.53 -5.47
N TYR A 39 0.99 -6.89 -4.32
CA TYR A 39 0.24 -8.14 -4.16
C TYR A 39 -1.00 -8.19 -5.06
N LYS A 40 -1.76 -7.08 -5.18
CA LYS A 40 -2.89 -6.99 -6.11
C LYS A 40 -2.45 -7.27 -7.55
N LEU A 41 -1.31 -6.72 -8.00
CA LEU A 41 -0.77 -7.03 -9.33
C LEU A 41 -0.55 -8.55 -9.51
N CYS A 42 0.00 -9.25 -8.52
CA CYS A 42 0.17 -10.71 -8.59
C CYS A 42 -1.17 -11.45 -8.72
N VAL A 43 -2.18 -11.04 -7.94
CA VAL A 43 -3.53 -11.63 -8.00
C VAL A 43 -4.17 -11.39 -9.36
N LEU A 44 -4.08 -10.17 -9.91
CA LEU A 44 -4.61 -9.85 -11.23
C LEU A 44 -3.94 -10.66 -12.34
N ASN A 45 -2.62 -10.84 -12.28
CA ASN A 45 -1.91 -11.67 -13.25
C ASN A 45 -2.35 -13.13 -13.24
N MET A 46 -2.73 -13.67 -12.07
CA MET A 46 -3.29 -15.02 -11.97
C MET A 46 -4.75 -15.10 -12.47
N ARG A 47 -5.49 -13.99 -12.43
CA ARG A 47 -6.92 -13.94 -12.79
C ARG A 47 -7.21 -13.69 -14.26
N ASN A 48 -6.20 -13.37 -15.07
CA ASN A 48 -6.35 -13.16 -16.52
C ASN A 48 -6.93 -14.38 -17.28
N ASN A 49 -7.05 -15.55 -16.64
CA ASN A 49 -7.70 -16.73 -17.23
C ASN A 49 -9.24 -16.76 -17.07
N TYR A 50 -9.83 -15.81 -16.34
CA TYR A 50 -11.26 -15.81 -15.99
C TYR A 50 -11.98 -14.53 -16.43
N THR A 51 -11.53 -13.91 -17.52
CA THR A 51 -12.06 -12.62 -17.99
C THR A 51 -13.55 -12.64 -18.25
N GLU A 52 -14.10 -13.79 -18.66
CA GLU A 52 -15.54 -13.98 -18.94
C GLU A 52 -16.45 -13.80 -17.70
N LEU A 53 -15.89 -13.85 -16.49
CA LEU A 53 -16.65 -13.71 -15.24
C LEU A 53 -16.80 -12.26 -14.76
N PHE A 54 -16.20 -11.29 -15.46
CA PHE A 54 -16.12 -9.92 -14.99
C PHE A 54 -16.65 -8.93 -16.03
N VAL A 55 -17.29 -7.87 -15.55
CA VAL A 55 -17.78 -6.78 -16.40
C VAL A 55 -16.63 -5.99 -17.02
N ASP A 56 -16.83 -5.45 -18.23
CA ASP A 56 -15.80 -4.77 -19.01
C ASP A 56 -15.10 -3.62 -18.26
N GLN A 57 -15.85 -2.82 -17.49
CA GLN A 57 -15.27 -1.73 -16.70
C GLN A 57 -14.26 -2.22 -15.66
N LEU A 58 -14.51 -3.39 -15.05
CA LEU A 58 -13.62 -3.98 -14.06
C LEU A 58 -12.36 -4.54 -14.73
N LEU A 59 -12.50 -5.15 -15.92
CA LEU A 59 -11.36 -5.62 -16.72
C LEU A 59 -10.46 -4.46 -17.16
N GLN A 60 -11.05 -3.36 -17.64
CA GLN A 60 -10.32 -2.14 -18.01
C GLN A 60 -9.57 -1.56 -16.81
N TYR A 61 -10.22 -1.47 -15.65
CA TYR A 61 -9.57 -1.02 -14.43
C TYR A 61 -8.37 -1.90 -14.06
N TRP A 62 -8.51 -3.23 -14.13
CA TRP A 62 -7.41 -4.15 -13.82
C TRP A 62 -6.23 -4.02 -14.77
N ASP A 63 -6.49 -3.84 -16.06
CA ASP A 63 -5.44 -3.66 -17.06
C ASP A 63 -4.66 -2.36 -16.81
N VAL A 64 -5.36 -1.24 -16.61
CA VAL A 64 -4.73 0.06 -16.28
C VAL A 64 -3.94 -0.04 -14.98
N TYR A 65 -4.57 -0.57 -13.92
CA TYR A 65 -3.91 -0.77 -12.63
C TYR A 65 -2.62 -1.61 -12.78
N ALA A 66 -2.68 -2.72 -13.52
CA ALA A 66 -1.54 -3.60 -13.67
C ALA A 66 -0.41 -2.95 -14.47
N LYS A 67 -0.74 -2.19 -15.53
CA LYS A 67 0.24 -1.43 -16.33
C LYS A 67 0.94 -0.38 -15.48
N GLU A 68 0.19 0.33 -14.65
CA GLU A 68 0.70 1.43 -13.81
C GLU A 68 1.59 0.92 -12.67
N VAL A 69 1.19 -0.17 -11.99
CA VAL A 69 2.07 -0.80 -10.99
C VAL A 69 3.37 -1.31 -11.64
N ARG A 70 3.29 -1.93 -12.83
CA ARG A 70 4.49 -2.38 -13.57
C ARG A 70 5.37 -1.22 -13.98
N PHE A 71 4.78 -0.13 -14.49
CA PHE A 71 5.51 1.08 -14.84
C PHE A 71 6.26 1.65 -13.64
N ALA A 72 5.58 1.78 -12.49
CA ALA A 72 6.19 2.27 -11.25
C ALA A 72 7.33 1.35 -10.77
N LEU A 73 7.15 0.02 -10.81
CA LEU A 73 8.21 -0.93 -10.46
C LEU A 73 9.41 -0.85 -11.40
N ASN A 74 9.18 -0.74 -12.72
CA ASN A 74 10.25 -0.67 -13.72
C ASN A 74 10.96 0.69 -13.75
N SER A 75 10.36 1.72 -13.16
CA SER A 75 10.98 3.04 -12.98
C SER A 75 11.91 3.11 -11.77
N LEU A 76 11.92 2.08 -10.92
CA LEU A 76 12.89 1.94 -9.83
C LEU A 76 14.24 1.43 -10.37
N LEU A 77 15.31 1.64 -9.60
CA LEU A 77 16.58 0.98 -9.91
C LEU A 77 16.41 -0.53 -9.70
N GLU A 78 17.13 -1.33 -10.49
CA GLU A 78 16.98 -2.80 -10.50
C GLU A 78 17.09 -3.42 -9.10
N HIS A 79 18.04 -2.96 -8.29
CA HIS A 79 18.21 -3.45 -6.93
C HIS A 79 17.05 -3.06 -5.99
N GLU A 80 16.42 -1.91 -6.20
CA GLU A 80 15.26 -1.45 -5.41
C GLU A 80 14.03 -2.27 -5.77
N LYS A 81 13.77 -2.45 -7.07
CA LYS A 81 12.71 -3.31 -7.59
C LYS A 81 12.84 -4.72 -7.06
N LYS A 82 14.02 -5.35 -7.25
CA LYS A 82 14.30 -6.70 -6.78
C LYS A 82 14.12 -6.84 -5.28
N PHE A 83 14.56 -5.85 -4.49
CA PHE A 83 14.37 -5.86 -3.04
C PHE A 83 12.88 -5.86 -2.65
N LEU A 84 12.05 -5.03 -3.31
CA LEU A 84 10.61 -4.99 -3.06
C LEU A 84 9.91 -6.29 -3.48
N GLU A 85 10.27 -6.85 -4.63
CA GLU A 85 9.74 -8.15 -5.10
C GLU A 85 10.11 -9.27 -4.13
N ASP A 86 11.37 -9.33 -3.70
CA ASP A 86 11.85 -10.30 -2.71
C ASP A 86 11.10 -10.16 -1.36
N CYS A 87 10.88 -8.92 -0.90
CA CYS A 87 10.15 -8.67 0.36
C CYS A 87 8.66 -9.01 0.25
N PHE A 88 7.97 -8.55 -0.79
CA PHE A 88 6.51 -8.58 -0.83
C PHE A 88 5.93 -9.79 -1.54
N MET A 89 6.59 -10.26 -2.62
CA MET A 89 6.15 -11.45 -3.35
C MET A 89 6.73 -12.73 -2.73
N ARG A 90 8.04 -12.74 -2.43
CA ARG A 90 8.73 -13.92 -1.89
C ARG A 90 8.74 -13.99 -0.36
N LYS A 91 8.21 -12.96 0.32
CA LYS A 91 8.13 -12.86 1.78
C LYS A 91 9.50 -13.08 2.46
N LEU A 92 10.57 -12.60 1.84
CA LEU A 92 11.91 -12.66 2.43
C LEU A 92 12.05 -11.63 3.56
N THR A 93 12.48 -12.12 4.72
CA THR A 93 12.78 -11.32 5.90
C THR A 93 14.27 -10.95 5.94
N TYR A 94 14.63 -10.02 6.84
CA TYR A 94 16.02 -9.57 7.01
C TYR A 94 17.01 -10.73 7.26
N ASP A 95 16.59 -11.76 8.01
CA ASP A 95 17.41 -12.96 8.28
C ASP A 95 17.76 -13.72 7.00
N LYS A 96 16.78 -13.90 6.10
CA LYS A 96 16.97 -14.62 4.83
C LYS A 96 17.78 -13.81 3.80
N MET A 97 17.80 -12.50 3.96
CA MET A 97 18.53 -11.59 3.08
C MET A 97 19.97 -11.32 3.57
N PHE A 98 20.38 -11.86 4.71
CA PHE A 98 21.68 -11.62 5.33
C PHE A 98 22.00 -10.12 5.53
N ILE A 99 20.98 -9.32 5.86
CA ILE A 99 21.13 -7.91 6.18
C ILE A 99 20.62 -7.59 7.59
N SER A 100 21.16 -6.53 8.19
CA SER A 100 20.71 -6.10 9.51
C SER A 100 19.24 -5.66 9.49
N ARG A 101 18.54 -5.90 10.60
CA ARG A 101 17.14 -5.49 10.77
C ARG A 101 16.93 -4.00 10.50
N SER A 102 17.84 -3.15 10.95
CA SER A 102 17.75 -1.70 10.76
C SER A 102 17.89 -1.29 9.29
N THR A 103 18.83 -1.89 8.56
CA THR A 103 19.02 -1.67 7.13
C THR A 103 17.82 -2.17 6.34
N TYR A 104 17.31 -3.37 6.66
CA TYR A 104 16.12 -3.94 6.03
C TYR A 104 14.93 -2.99 6.11
N TYR A 105 14.52 -2.56 7.31
CA TYR A 105 13.35 -1.70 7.45
C TYR A 105 13.59 -0.30 6.87
N ARG A 106 14.81 0.23 6.94
CA ARG A 106 15.14 1.53 6.32
C ARG A 106 14.99 1.46 4.80
N SER A 107 15.55 0.42 4.17
CA SER A 107 15.45 0.19 2.74
C SER A 107 14.01 -0.08 2.32
N LEU A 108 13.30 -0.92 3.07
CA LEU A 108 11.89 -1.23 2.80
C LEU A 108 11.03 0.04 2.79
N VAL A 109 11.12 0.88 3.83
CA VAL A 109 10.39 2.17 3.85
C VAL A 109 10.82 3.07 2.69
N LYS A 110 12.12 3.21 2.45
CA LYS A 110 12.65 4.10 1.41
C LYS A 110 12.14 3.70 0.03
N TYR A 111 12.26 2.43 -0.32
CA TYR A 111 11.87 1.93 -1.64
C TYR A 111 10.35 1.88 -1.79
N SER A 112 9.59 1.54 -0.75
CA SER A 112 8.13 1.65 -0.76
C SER A 112 7.65 3.09 -0.98
N LYS A 113 8.29 4.09 -0.34
CA LYS A 113 7.98 5.51 -0.60
C LYS A 113 8.24 5.89 -2.05
N LYS A 114 9.39 5.49 -2.59
CA LYS A 114 9.76 5.79 -3.98
C LYS A 114 8.79 5.15 -4.97
N PHE A 115 8.41 3.90 -4.73
CA PHE A 115 7.36 3.22 -5.50
C PHE A 115 6.03 3.98 -5.44
N LEU A 116 5.55 4.34 -4.24
CA LEU A 116 4.28 5.05 -4.08
C LEU A 116 4.31 6.49 -4.62
N SER A 117 5.47 7.13 -4.74
CA SER A 117 5.57 8.41 -5.45
C SER A 117 5.37 8.30 -6.96
N LEU A 118 5.46 7.07 -7.51
CA LEU A 118 5.25 6.76 -8.92
C LEU A 118 3.89 6.07 -9.16
N PHE A 119 3.16 5.73 -8.09
CA PHE A 119 1.91 5.00 -8.17
C PHE A 119 0.95 5.41 -7.05
N ASP A 120 -0.15 6.06 -7.42
CA ASP A 120 -1.17 6.52 -6.47
C ASP A 120 -2.15 5.40 -6.09
N TYR A 121 -1.76 4.57 -5.13
CA TYR A 121 -2.59 3.47 -4.64
C TYR A 121 -3.97 3.93 -4.14
N GLU A 122 -4.06 5.11 -3.52
CA GLU A 122 -5.32 5.58 -2.95
C GLU A 122 -6.32 5.97 -4.03
N LEU A 123 -5.85 6.63 -5.09
CA LEU A 123 -6.68 6.97 -6.25
C LEU A 123 -7.28 5.70 -6.88
N TYR A 124 -6.45 4.70 -7.14
CA TYR A 124 -6.92 3.43 -7.72
C TYR A 124 -7.89 2.70 -6.79
N HIS A 125 -7.65 2.72 -5.47
CA HIS A 125 -8.58 2.10 -4.53
C HIS A 125 -9.94 2.83 -4.50
N LYS A 126 -9.95 4.16 -4.54
CA LYS A 126 -11.18 4.95 -4.61
C LYS A 126 -11.96 4.65 -5.89
N TYR A 127 -11.28 4.62 -7.02
CA TYR A 127 -11.91 4.35 -8.31
C TYR A 127 -12.51 2.95 -8.38
N LEU A 128 -11.83 1.92 -7.84
CA LEU A 128 -12.40 0.58 -7.71
C LEU A 128 -13.69 0.56 -6.88
N SER A 129 -13.75 1.35 -5.80
CA SER A 129 -14.96 1.47 -4.99
C SER A 129 -16.12 2.07 -5.80
N THR A 130 -15.83 3.09 -6.62
CA THR A 130 -16.83 3.69 -7.52
C THR A 130 -17.36 2.67 -8.52
N ILE A 131 -16.49 1.87 -9.14
CA ILE A 131 -16.91 0.82 -10.08
C ILE A 131 -17.84 -0.17 -9.38
N TYR A 132 -17.47 -0.68 -8.20
CA TYR A 132 -18.32 -1.62 -7.48
C TYR A 132 -19.69 -1.03 -7.11
N ASN A 133 -19.71 0.19 -6.58
CA ASN A 133 -20.97 0.85 -6.25
C ASN A 133 -21.84 1.05 -7.50
N SER A 134 -21.26 1.45 -8.64
CA SER A 134 -22.02 1.60 -9.88
C SER A 134 -22.62 0.30 -10.44
N ILE A 135 -22.00 -0.85 -10.14
CA ILE A 135 -22.49 -2.17 -10.57
C ILE A 135 -23.62 -2.68 -9.66
N PHE A 136 -23.56 -2.38 -8.37
CA PHE A 136 -24.48 -2.93 -7.36
C PHE A 136 -25.58 -1.97 -6.93
N ASP A 137 -25.41 -0.66 -7.11
CA ASP A 137 -26.44 0.35 -6.82
C ASP A 137 -27.43 0.53 -7.99
N SER A 138 -27.20 -0.10 -9.14
CA SER A 138 -28.12 -0.10 -10.29
C SER A 138 -29.31 -1.06 -10.14
N ASP A 139 -29.38 -1.84 -9.05
CA ASP A 139 -30.50 -2.75 -8.73
C ASP A 139 -31.61 -2.07 -7.89
N GLU A 140 -31.96 -0.81 -8.19
CA GLU A 140 -33.26 -0.27 -7.76
C GLU A 140 -34.37 -1.01 -8.53
N MET A 141 -34.95 -2.02 -7.89
CA MET A 141 -36.14 -2.72 -8.39
C MET A 141 -37.22 -1.71 -8.74
N PRO A 142 -37.86 -1.83 -9.92
CA PRO A 142 -39.00 -0.98 -10.26
C PRO A 142 -40.10 -1.18 -9.20
N PRO A 143 -40.84 -0.12 -8.84
CA PRO A 143 -41.94 -0.25 -7.89
C PRO A 143 -42.91 -1.28 -8.44
N THR A 144 -43.15 -2.34 -7.65
CA THR A 144 -44.22 -3.28 -7.94
C THR A 144 -45.52 -2.51 -7.89
N SER A 145 -46.03 -2.16 -9.07
CA SER A 145 -47.37 -1.62 -9.26
C SER A 145 -48.34 -2.64 -8.66
N SER A 146 -48.81 -2.30 -7.46
CA SER A 146 -49.86 -3.04 -6.76
C SER A 146 -51.17 -2.66 -7.45
N THR A 147 -51.71 -3.57 -8.26
CA THR A 147 -53.08 -3.51 -8.78
C THR A 147 -54.12 -3.58 -7.68
#